data_AF-A0A0F9FF20-F1
#
_entry.id   AF-A0A0F9FF20-F1
#
_cell.length_a   1.000
_cell.length_b   1.000
_cell.length_c   1.000
_cell.angle_alpha   90.00
_cell.angle_beta   90.00
_cell.angle_gamma   90.00
#
_symmetry.space_group_name_H-M   'P 1'
#
loop_
_entity.id
_entity.type
_entity.pdbx_description
1 polymer ?
#
loop_
_entity_poly.entity_id
_entity_poly.type
_entity_poly.pdbx_seq_one_letter_code
_entity_poly.pdbx_strand_id
1 'polypeptide(L)'
;MIEDRGVSIPLIHPPLNVRIEAAFRDGRYEEGVHLFILETLRADHVVLEFGTGLGFVAALASKIAATVHTYEANPELEGYLHTIFKANGVAPFLHMVGIAPDNGQQVLTVGEEAWSSSFVPRAMNGFYEITVPCISG
;
A
#
# COMPACT_ATOMS: atom_id res chain seq x y z
N MET A 1 5.30 0.89 -17.16
CA MET A 1 4.76 1.90 -16.23
C MET A 1 3.35 2.25 -16.67
N ILE A 2 2.45 2.53 -15.73
CA ILE A 2 1.17 3.20 -15.97
C ILE A 2 1.22 4.54 -15.24
N GLU A 3 0.68 5.58 -15.86
CA GLU A 3 0.39 6.84 -15.14
C GLU A 3 -1.07 6.83 -14.72
N ASP A 4 -1.32 7.02 -13.44
CA ASP A 4 -2.67 7.11 -12.90
C ASP A 4 -2.74 8.28 -11.91
N ARG A 5 -3.57 9.29 -12.21
CA ARG A 5 -3.80 10.49 -11.36
C ARG A 5 -2.51 11.14 -10.84
N GLY A 6 -1.47 11.16 -11.67
CA GLY A 6 -0.17 11.75 -11.36
C GLY A 6 0.78 10.83 -10.59
N VAL A 7 0.47 9.54 -10.43
CA VAL A 7 1.35 8.52 -9.85
C VAL A 7 1.83 7.57 -10.95
N SER A 8 3.16 7.40 -11.03
CA SER A 8 3.83 6.46 -11.92
C SER A 8 3.86 5.06 -11.28
N ILE A 9 3.12 4.11 -11.82
CA ILE A 9 2.96 2.76 -11.27
C ILE A 9 3.84 1.77 -12.05
N PRO A 10 4.79 1.09 -11.37
CA PRO A 10 5.60 0.04 -11.99
C PRO A 10 4.76 -1.17 -12.35
N LEU A 11 4.79 -1.58 -13.62
CA LEU A 11 4.19 -2.84 -14.11
C LEU A 11 5.17 -3.99 -13.87
N ILE A 12 5.46 -4.28 -12.61
CA ILE A 12 6.32 -5.39 -12.22
C ILE A 12 5.41 -6.51 -11.69
N HIS A 13 5.59 -7.70 -12.26
CA HIS A 13 4.95 -8.92 -11.79
C HIS A 13 5.96 -9.71 -10.95
N PRO A 14 5.57 -10.26 -9.78
CA PRO A 14 4.43 -9.91 -8.91
C PRO A 14 4.71 -8.57 -8.20
N PRO A 15 3.71 -7.70 -7.91
CA PRO A 15 2.36 -8.01 -7.41
C PRO A 15 1.17 -7.60 -8.32
N LEU A 16 1.41 -7.16 -9.56
CA LEU A 16 0.33 -6.73 -10.46
C LEU A 16 -0.15 -7.85 -11.39
N ASN A 17 -1.41 -8.26 -11.23
CA ASN A 17 -2.09 -9.09 -12.24
C ASN A 17 -2.84 -8.22 -13.27
N VAL A 18 -3.36 -8.84 -14.33
CA VAL A 18 -4.11 -8.16 -15.41
C VAL A 18 -5.33 -7.38 -14.91
N ARG A 19 -5.98 -7.82 -13.82
CA ARG A 19 -7.18 -7.17 -13.28
C ARG A 19 -6.83 -5.87 -12.56
N ILE A 20 -5.76 -5.86 -11.78
CA ILE A 20 -5.27 -4.67 -11.09
C ILE A 20 -4.67 -3.70 -12.10
N GLU A 21 -3.93 -4.21 -13.07
CA GLU A 21 -3.45 -3.37 -14.18
C GLU A 21 -4.62 -2.64 -14.84
N ALA A 22 -5.69 -3.34 -15.19
CA ALA A 22 -6.91 -2.73 -15.72
C ALA A 22 -7.54 -1.73 -14.73
N ALA A 23 -7.58 -2.05 -13.42
CA ALA A 23 -8.10 -1.13 -12.42
C ALA A 23 -7.31 0.19 -12.34
N PHE A 24 -5.99 0.16 -12.50
CA PHE A 24 -5.17 1.37 -12.60
C PHE A 24 -5.38 2.11 -13.92
N ARG A 25 -5.41 1.39 -15.06
CA ARG A 25 -5.66 2.02 -16.38
C ARG A 25 -7.01 2.74 -16.44
N ASP A 26 -8.01 2.16 -15.78
CA ASP A 26 -9.37 2.71 -15.74
C ASP A 26 -9.56 3.73 -14.60
N GLY A 27 -8.54 3.99 -13.77
CA GLY A 27 -8.61 4.89 -12.62
C GLY A 27 -9.52 4.39 -11.48
N ARG A 28 -9.86 3.10 -11.47
CA ARG A 28 -10.77 2.45 -10.51
C ARG A 28 -10.08 1.91 -9.26
N TYR A 29 -8.75 1.80 -9.27
CA TYR A 29 -8.01 1.43 -8.06
C TYR A 29 -8.11 2.56 -7.03
N GLU A 30 -8.54 2.27 -5.80
CA GLU A 30 -8.77 3.27 -4.75
C GLU A 30 -9.65 4.46 -5.24
N GLU A 31 -10.70 4.13 -6.00
CA GLU A 31 -11.67 5.11 -6.48
C GLU A 31 -12.28 5.86 -5.28
N GLY A 32 -12.38 7.19 -5.39
CA GLY A 32 -12.83 8.08 -4.31
C GLY A 32 -11.74 8.51 -3.32
N VAL A 33 -10.79 7.63 -2.93
CA VAL A 33 -9.72 7.99 -1.98
C VAL A 33 -8.80 9.07 -2.55
N HIS A 34 -8.45 8.96 -3.83
CA HIS A 34 -7.65 9.98 -4.52
C HIS A 34 -8.31 11.36 -4.53
N LEU A 35 -9.64 11.45 -4.70
CA LEU A 35 -10.37 12.72 -4.68
C LEU A 35 -10.25 13.36 -3.29
N PHE A 36 -10.48 12.56 -2.25
CA PHE A 36 -10.33 13.01 -0.88
C PHE A 36 -8.92 13.57 -0.61
N ILE A 37 -7.88 12.86 -1.05
CA ILE A 37 -6.48 13.31 -0.93
C ILE A 37 -6.29 14.66 -1.63
N LEU A 38 -6.69 14.77 -2.90
CA LEU A 38 -6.49 15.97 -3.70
C LEU A 38 -7.28 17.18 -3.15
N GLU A 39 -8.44 16.96 -2.56
CA GLU A 39 -9.29 18.03 -2.01
C GLU A 39 -8.88 18.47 -0.61
N THR A 40 -8.36 17.56 0.23
CA THR A 40 -8.16 17.81 1.66
C THR A 40 -6.71 17.98 2.08
N LEU A 41 -5.74 17.32 1.42
CA LEU A 41 -4.35 17.41 1.85
C LEU A 41 -3.72 18.76 1.53
N ARG A 42 -2.88 19.23 2.46
CA ARG A 42 -2.14 20.49 2.36
C ARG A 42 -0.67 20.24 2.65
N ALA A 43 0.16 21.18 2.23
CA ALA A 43 1.62 21.05 2.25
C ALA A 43 2.23 20.95 3.66
N ASP A 44 1.51 21.36 4.68
CA ASP A 44 1.90 21.31 6.09
C ASP A 44 1.35 20.09 6.84
N HIS A 45 0.55 19.24 6.19
CA HIS A 45 -0.04 18.07 6.83
C HIS A 45 0.97 16.94 7.04
N VAL A 46 0.72 16.17 8.11
CA VAL A 46 1.36 14.87 8.37
C VAL A 46 0.31 13.78 8.17
N VAL A 47 0.63 12.78 7.36
CA VAL A 47 -0.27 11.68 7.00
C VAL A 47 0.18 10.40 7.68
N LEU A 48 -0.80 9.64 8.19
CA LEU A 48 -0.64 8.29 8.69
C LEU A 48 -1.54 7.36 7.89
N GLU A 49 -0.94 6.35 7.26
CA GLU A 49 -1.62 5.35 6.44
C GLU A 49 -1.37 3.94 7.01
N PHE A 50 -2.42 3.14 7.10
CA PHE A 50 -2.35 1.74 7.51
C PHE A 50 -2.75 0.83 6.34
N GLY A 51 -1.89 -0.14 6.02
CA GLY A 51 -2.04 -1.00 4.85
C GLY A 51 -1.65 -0.27 3.56
N THR A 52 -0.35 -0.09 3.34
CA THR A 52 0.19 0.60 2.16
C THR A 52 -0.22 -0.07 0.85
N GLY A 53 -0.41 -1.40 0.83
CA GLY A 53 -0.78 -2.16 -0.35
C GLY A 53 0.19 -1.93 -1.51
N LEU A 54 -0.34 -1.46 -2.65
CA LEU A 54 0.48 -1.17 -3.84
C LEU A 54 1.11 0.23 -3.81
N GLY A 55 1.01 0.96 -2.69
CA GLY A 55 1.70 2.24 -2.49
C GLY A 55 1.13 3.42 -3.27
N PHE A 56 -0.01 3.27 -3.93
CA PHE A 56 -0.63 4.36 -4.70
C PHE A 56 -1.01 5.55 -3.82
N VAL A 57 -1.71 5.31 -2.71
CA VAL A 57 -2.17 6.36 -1.79
C VAL A 57 -0.98 7.04 -1.10
N ALA A 58 -0.05 6.28 -0.54
CA ALA A 58 1.20 6.81 0.02
C ALA A 58 1.97 7.67 -0.99
N ALA A 59 2.11 7.21 -2.24
CA ALA A 59 2.83 7.94 -3.27
C ALA A 59 2.11 9.25 -3.65
N LEU A 60 0.79 9.22 -3.80
CA LEU A 60 -0.01 10.41 -4.10
C LEU A 60 0.06 11.42 -2.96
N ALA A 61 -0.15 10.98 -1.71
CA ALA A 61 -0.09 11.83 -0.54
C ALA A 61 1.30 12.48 -0.37
N SER A 62 2.37 11.75 -0.67
CA SER A 62 3.75 12.24 -0.55
C SER A 62 4.12 13.32 -1.58
N LYS A 63 3.31 13.51 -2.63
CA LYS A 63 3.47 14.63 -3.57
C LYS A 63 2.90 15.94 -3.04
N ILE A 64 2.11 15.89 -1.97
CA ILE A 64 1.36 17.03 -1.44
C ILE A 64 1.79 17.34 -0.01
N ALA A 65 1.74 16.36 0.89
CA ALA A 65 1.94 16.52 2.32
C ALA A 65 3.43 16.72 2.71
N ALA A 66 3.68 17.36 3.86
CA ALA A 66 5.04 17.52 4.39
C ALA A 66 5.67 16.18 4.76
N THR A 67 4.87 15.26 5.30
CA THR A 67 5.35 13.97 5.81
C THR A 67 4.27 12.92 5.68
N VAL A 68 4.65 11.72 5.27
CA VAL A 68 3.78 10.55 5.16
C VAL A 68 4.43 9.38 5.89
N HIS A 69 3.74 8.81 6.87
CA HIS A 69 4.05 7.53 7.48
C HIS A 69 3.09 6.48 6.93
N THR A 70 3.62 5.38 6.43
CA THR A 70 2.82 4.31 5.85
C THR A 70 3.28 2.96 6.40
N TYR A 71 2.33 2.12 6.76
CA TYR A 71 2.57 0.84 7.42
C TYR A 71 2.06 -0.30 6.55
N GLU A 72 2.95 -1.24 6.21
CA GLU A 72 2.61 -2.46 5.46
C GLU A 72 3.02 -3.70 6.26
N ALA A 73 2.05 -4.59 6.46
CA ALA A 73 2.28 -5.82 7.19
C ALA A 73 2.91 -6.91 6.31
N ASN A 74 2.63 -6.92 5.00
CA ASN A 74 3.11 -7.91 4.07
C ASN A 74 4.56 -7.61 3.61
N PRO A 75 5.57 -8.37 4.09
CA PRO A 75 6.97 -8.17 3.70
C PRO A 75 7.22 -8.39 2.20
N GLU A 76 6.38 -9.15 1.51
CA GLU A 76 6.53 -9.42 0.07
C GLU A 76 6.35 -8.16 -0.79
N LEU A 77 5.68 -7.12 -0.25
CA LEU A 77 5.45 -5.87 -0.95
C LEU A 77 6.61 -4.88 -0.80
N GLU A 78 7.56 -5.09 0.11
CA GLU A 78 8.64 -4.13 0.42
C GLU A 78 9.43 -3.70 -0.83
N GLY A 79 9.87 -4.68 -1.64
CA GLY A 79 10.61 -4.41 -2.87
C GLY A 79 9.80 -3.62 -3.90
N TYR A 80 8.49 -3.91 -4.00
CA TYR A 80 7.58 -3.18 -4.88
C TYR A 80 7.37 -1.74 -4.39
N LEU A 81 7.13 -1.55 -3.09
CA LEU A 81 6.93 -0.25 -2.45
C LEU A 81 8.13 0.67 -2.65
N HIS A 82 9.35 0.17 -2.47
CA HIS A 82 10.54 0.92 -2.82
C HIS A 82 10.60 1.33 -4.29
N THR A 83 10.14 0.45 -5.20
CA THR A 83 10.16 0.73 -6.63
C THR A 83 9.16 1.82 -7.00
N ILE A 84 7.92 1.77 -6.50
CA ILE A 84 6.91 2.80 -6.80
C ILE A 84 7.28 4.14 -6.17
N PHE A 85 7.82 4.17 -4.94
CA PHE A 85 8.26 5.42 -4.31
C PHE A 85 9.42 6.06 -5.07
N LYS A 86 10.41 5.25 -5.48
CA LYS A 86 11.52 5.71 -6.33
C LYS A 86 11.02 6.23 -7.68
N ALA A 87 10.09 5.52 -8.33
CA ALA A 87 9.54 5.92 -9.62
C ALA A 87 8.81 7.26 -9.56
N ASN A 88 8.25 7.61 -8.39
CA ASN A 88 7.54 8.87 -8.17
C ASN A 88 8.39 9.98 -7.57
N GLY A 89 9.68 9.72 -7.27
CA GLY A 89 10.56 10.69 -6.63
C GLY A 89 10.11 11.07 -5.21
N VAL A 90 9.44 10.15 -4.51
CA VAL A 90 8.92 10.36 -3.14
C VAL A 90 9.61 9.44 -2.15
N ALA A 91 9.61 9.84 -0.87
CA ALA A 91 10.25 9.08 0.20
C ALA A 91 9.38 9.12 1.49
N PRO A 92 8.20 8.48 1.50
CA PRO A 92 7.45 8.31 2.74
C PRO A 92 8.25 7.48 3.74
N PHE A 93 7.95 7.64 5.02
CA PHE A 93 8.42 6.74 6.07
C PHE A 93 7.66 5.42 5.98
N LEU A 94 8.22 4.47 5.23
CA LEU A 94 7.72 3.11 5.10
C LEU A 94 8.10 2.29 6.32
N HIS A 95 7.10 1.71 6.99
CA HIS A 95 7.27 0.79 8.10
C HIS A 95 6.74 -0.58 7.72
N MET A 96 7.64 -1.56 7.59
CA MET A 96 7.28 -2.95 7.29
C MET A 96 6.85 -3.70 8.55
N VAL A 97 5.70 -3.29 9.09
CA VAL A 97 5.12 -3.81 10.33
C VAL A 97 3.60 -3.66 10.31
N GLY A 98 2.89 -4.64 10.87
CA GLY A 98 1.45 -4.55 11.08
C GLY A 98 1.10 -3.65 12.27
N ILE A 99 -0.11 -3.09 12.25
CA ILE A 99 -0.68 -2.41 13.41
C ILE A 99 -1.70 -3.34 14.07
N ALA A 100 -1.53 -3.58 15.36
CA ALA A 100 -2.38 -4.45 16.18
C ALA A 100 -2.61 -3.83 17.56
N PRO A 101 -3.54 -4.33 18.40
CA PRO A 101 -3.72 -3.83 19.75
C PRO A 101 -2.49 -3.96 20.65
N ASP A 102 -1.68 -4.99 20.42
CA ASP A 102 -0.48 -5.30 21.20
C ASP A 102 0.75 -5.46 20.30
N ASN A 103 1.92 -5.14 20.85
CA ASN A 103 3.21 -5.44 20.22
C ASN A 103 3.42 -6.96 20.15
N GLY A 104 4.06 -7.43 19.08
CA GLY A 104 4.47 -8.82 18.98
C GLY A 104 4.45 -9.33 17.54
N GLN A 105 3.88 -10.51 17.36
CA GLN A 105 3.70 -11.12 16.04
C GLN A 105 2.25 -11.52 15.87
N GLN A 106 1.74 -11.38 14.66
CA GLN A 106 0.38 -11.80 14.29
C GLN A 106 0.43 -12.61 13.00
N VAL A 107 -0.56 -13.48 12.84
CA VAL A 107 -0.76 -14.24 11.59
C VAL A 107 -1.47 -13.33 10.59
N LEU A 108 -0.81 -13.09 9.46
CA LEU A 108 -1.35 -12.39 8.32
C LEU A 108 -1.75 -13.42 7.26
N THR A 109 -3.01 -13.39 6.85
CA THR A 109 -3.49 -14.15 5.69
C THR A 109 -3.17 -13.35 4.43
N VAL A 110 -2.38 -13.93 3.52
CA VAL A 110 -1.94 -13.31 2.27
C VAL A 110 -2.49 -14.10 1.09
N GLY A 111 -3.10 -13.40 0.13
CA GLY A 111 -3.57 -14.00 -1.12
C GLY A 111 -2.40 -14.29 -2.06
N GLU A 112 -2.56 -15.25 -2.96
CA GLU A 112 -1.56 -15.64 -3.98
C GLU A 112 -1.05 -14.46 -4.82
N GLU A 113 -1.84 -13.40 -4.94
CA GLU A 113 -1.49 -12.20 -5.70
C GLU A 113 -0.85 -11.10 -4.84
N ALA A 114 -0.57 -11.36 -3.55
CA ALA A 114 0.10 -10.50 -2.55
C ALA A 114 -0.56 -9.14 -2.22
N TRP A 115 -1.44 -8.61 -3.08
CA TRP A 115 -2.16 -7.34 -2.88
C TRP A 115 -3.38 -7.47 -1.95
N SER A 116 -3.81 -8.70 -1.64
CA SER A 116 -4.87 -8.97 -0.68
C SER A 116 -4.26 -9.63 0.56
N SER A 117 -3.99 -8.83 1.58
CA SER A 117 -3.55 -9.31 2.90
C SER A 117 -4.52 -8.85 3.98
N SER A 118 -4.68 -9.65 5.04
CA SER A 118 -5.55 -9.32 6.16
C SER A 118 -5.19 -10.10 7.42
N PHE A 119 -5.33 -9.46 8.58
CA PHE A 119 -5.30 -10.14 9.88
C PHE A 119 -6.60 -10.88 10.20
N VAL A 120 -7.64 -10.74 9.35
CA VAL A 120 -8.87 -11.52 9.46
C VAL A 120 -8.71 -12.81 8.66
N PRO A 121 -8.80 -13.99 9.30
CA PRO A 121 -8.63 -15.26 8.61
C PRO A 121 -9.60 -15.43 7.44
N ARG A 122 -9.10 -15.91 6.31
CA ARG A 122 -9.91 -16.25 5.13
C ARG A 122 -9.74 -17.72 4.78
N ALA A 123 -10.80 -18.51 4.98
CA ALA A 123 -10.84 -19.90 4.58
C ALA A 123 -11.28 -20.01 3.11
N MET A 124 -10.39 -19.66 2.18
CA MET A 124 -10.60 -19.81 0.74
C MET A 124 -9.33 -20.30 0.06
N ASN A 125 -9.48 -21.01 -1.06
CA ASN A 125 -8.33 -21.38 -1.90
C ASN A 125 -7.60 -20.12 -2.38
N GLY A 126 -6.28 -20.20 -2.48
CA GLY A 126 -5.45 -19.08 -2.93
C GLY A 126 -5.04 -18.10 -1.84
N PHE A 127 -5.09 -18.50 -0.58
CA PHE A 127 -4.51 -17.78 0.55
C PHE A 127 -3.54 -18.68 1.32
N TYR A 128 -2.48 -18.07 1.82
CA TYR A 128 -1.53 -18.69 2.72
C TYR A 128 -1.28 -17.77 3.92
N GLU A 129 -0.69 -18.29 4.98
CA GLU A 129 -0.45 -17.56 6.22
C GLU A 129 1.04 -17.30 6.41
N ILE A 130 1.36 -16.08 6.84
CA ILE A 130 2.70 -15.70 7.28
C ILE A 130 2.63 -15.05 8.65
N THR A 131 3.67 -15.21 9.44
CA THR A 131 3.80 -14.51 10.73
C THR A 131 4.59 -13.24 10.51
N VAL A 132 4.02 -12.10 10.90
CA VAL A 132 4.61 -10.77 10.67
C VAL A 132 4.73 -10.02 12.00
N PRO A 133 5.74 -9.14 12.15
CA PRO A 133 5.82 -8.27 13.32
C PRO A 133 4.64 -7.30 13.34
N CYS A 134 4.19 -6.96 14.54
CA CYS A 134 3.17 -5.93 14.77
C CYS A 134 3.58 -5.02 15.93
N ILE A 135 3.15 -3.76 15.84
CA ILE A 135 3.26 -2.77 16.91
C ILE A 135 1.88 -2.27 17.32
N SER A 136 1.78 -1.83 18.57
CA SER A 136 0.60 -1.14 19.11
C SER A 136 0.41 0.21 18.45
N GLY A 137 -0.78 0.45 17.91
CA GLY A 137 -1.22 1.74 17.35
C GLY A 137 -1.98 2.62 18.34
#